data_AF-C4VBG8-F1
#
_entry.id   AF-C4VBG8-F1
#
_cell.length_a   1.000
_cell.length_b   1.000
_cell.length_c   1.000
_cell.angle_alpha   90.00
_cell.angle_beta   90.00
_cell.angle_gamma   90.00
#
_symmetry.space_group_name_H-M   'P 1'
#
loop_
_entity.id
_entity.type
_entity.pdbx_description
1 polymer ?
#
loop_
_entity_poly.entity_id
_entity_poly.type
_entity_poly.pdbx_seq_one_letter_code
_entity_poly.pdbx_strand_id
1 'polypeptide(L)'
;MFTPLNKETSKKRLKSIVKERRALKETYYNFLLDIKKLDNIFSVKIDYEENYELLSQIKEYALYNCLLKNIDIDIKKYDIFRYKKVLFFYIKKTIENKEFIKAKKLLNICKERGYENNEYFDLLYKLKKFY
;
A
#
# COMPACT_ATOMS: atom_id res chain seq x y z
N MET A 1 39.58 13.89 27.35
CA MET A 1 38.37 14.43 26.71
C MET A 1 37.29 13.36 26.77
N PHE A 2 36.26 13.54 27.60
CA PHE A 2 35.13 12.59 27.65
C PHE A 2 34.17 12.91 26.51
N THR A 3 34.08 12.03 25.51
CA THR A 3 32.95 12.04 24.58
C THR A 3 31.68 11.70 25.36
N PRO A 4 30.65 12.56 25.37
CA PRO A 4 29.41 12.24 26.06
C PRO A 4 28.83 10.97 25.44
N LEU A 5 28.59 9.94 26.27
CA LEU A 5 28.06 8.62 25.88
C LEU A 5 26.88 8.72 24.90
N ASN A 6 26.07 9.76 25.02
CA ASN A 6 24.90 10.04 24.18
C ASN A 6 25.22 10.28 22.69
N LYS A 7 26.43 10.73 22.32
CA LYS A 7 26.78 10.96 20.90
C LYS A 7 27.09 9.65 20.15
N GLU A 8 27.64 8.64 20.82
CA GLU A 8 27.98 7.37 20.18
C GLU A 8 26.77 6.44 20.05
N THR A 9 25.89 6.39 21.04
CA THR A 9 24.62 5.66 20.97
C THR A 9 23.68 6.23 19.90
N SER A 10 23.62 7.57 19.76
CA SER A 10 22.86 8.22 18.69
C SER A 10 23.35 7.84 17.28
N LYS A 11 24.68 7.86 17.04
CA LYS A 11 25.25 7.46 15.75
C LYS A 11 25.00 5.98 15.42
N LYS A 12 25.11 5.08 16.40
CA LYS A 12 24.82 3.64 16.22
C LYS A 12 23.34 3.39 15.90
N ARG A 13 22.42 4.08 16.59
CA ARG A 13 20.98 4.03 16.30
C ARG A 13 20.68 4.50 14.89
N LEU A 14 21.19 5.66 14.48
CA LEU A 14 21.01 6.20 13.13
C LEU A 14 21.50 5.24 12.04
N LYS A 15 22.67 4.62 12.24
CA LYS A 15 23.17 3.59 11.30
C LYS A 15 22.21 2.41 11.17
N SER A 16 21.58 1.98 12.26
CA SER A 16 20.64 0.86 12.27
C SER A 16 19.32 1.20 11.56
N ILE A 17 18.78 2.41 11.79
CA ILE A 17 17.61 2.94 11.06
C ILE A 17 17.87 2.96 9.55
N VAL A 18 19.05 3.45 9.15
CA VAL A 18 19.45 3.50 7.72
C VAL A 18 19.63 2.11 7.13
N LYS A 19 20.16 1.16 7.90
CA LYS A 19 20.31 -0.24 7.48
C LYS A 19 18.94 -0.89 7.23
N GLU A 20 17.99 -0.74 8.15
CA GLU A 20 16.63 -1.24 7.98
C GLU A 20 15.95 -0.59 6.77
N ARG A 21 16.10 0.72 6.60
CA ARG A 21 15.59 1.44 5.43
C ARG A 21 16.11 0.89 4.10
N ARG A 22 17.38 0.46 4.05
CA ARG A 22 17.95 -0.18 2.86
C ARG A 22 17.34 -1.56 2.63
N ALA A 23 17.23 -2.37 3.67
CA ALA A 23 16.61 -3.70 3.58
C ALA A 23 15.15 -3.64 3.10
N LEU A 24 14.38 -2.62 3.53
CA LEU A 24 13.03 -2.37 3.03
C LEU A 24 13.01 -2.11 1.52
N LYS A 25 13.90 -1.24 1.04
CA LYS A 25 14.01 -0.94 -0.39
C LYS A 25 14.42 -2.17 -1.19
N GLU A 26 15.39 -2.93 -0.71
CA GLU A 26 15.82 -4.19 -1.34
C GLU A 26 14.67 -5.20 -1.42
N THR A 27 13.90 -5.34 -0.34
CA THR A 27 12.71 -6.21 -0.31
C THR A 27 11.71 -5.79 -1.38
N TYR A 28 11.46 -4.50 -1.52
CA TYR A 28 10.57 -3.96 -2.56
C TYR A 28 11.13 -4.18 -3.97
N TYR A 29 12.42 -3.93 -4.22
CA TYR A 29 13.03 -4.18 -5.52
C TYR A 29 12.98 -5.66 -5.92
N ASN A 30 13.25 -6.56 -4.96
CA ASN A 30 13.13 -8.00 -5.19
C ASN A 30 11.69 -8.41 -5.54
N PHE A 31 10.70 -7.79 -4.92
CA PHE A 31 9.30 -7.97 -5.30
C PHE A 31 9.00 -7.44 -6.72
N LEU A 32 9.58 -6.31 -7.14
CA LEU A 32 9.35 -5.81 -8.50
C LEU A 32 9.87 -6.77 -9.58
N LEU A 33 10.95 -7.50 -9.28
CA LEU A 33 11.48 -8.56 -10.13
C LEU A 33 10.57 -9.80 -10.15
N ASP A 34 9.98 -10.14 -9.00
CA ASP A 34 9.07 -11.29 -8.85
C ASP A 34 7.82 -10.92 -8.03
N ILE A 35 6.80 -10.41 -8.73
CA ILE A 35 5.60 -9.81 -8.13
C ILE A 35 4.72 -10.83 -7.41
N LYS A 36 4.96 -12.14 -7.60
CA LYS A 36 4.27 -13.18 -6.84
C LYS A 36 4.63 -13.16 -5.34
N LYS A 37 5.72 -12.49 -4.96
CA LYS A 37 6.22 -12.39 -3.57
C LYS A 37 5.61 -11.24 -2.76
N LEU A 38 4.35 -10.87 -3.02
CA LEU A 38 3.66 -9.80 -2.29
C LEU A 38 3.63 -10.05 -0.77
N ASP A 39 3.46 -11.31 -0.35
CA ASP A 39 3.43 -11.72 1.06
C ASP A 39 4.73 -11.37 1.81
N ASN A 40 5.86 -11.35 1.13
CA ASN A 40 7.15 -10.98 1.74
C ASN A 40 7.17 -9.51 2.16
N ILE A 41 6.48 -8.63 1.43
CA ILE A 41 6.38 -7.20 1.80
C ILE A 41 5.48 -7.02 3.03
N PHE A 42 4.36 -7.76 3.08
CA PHE A 42 3.39 -7.62 4.16
C PHE A 42 3.84 -8.23 5.48
N SER A 43 4.76 -9.21 5.42
CA SER A 43 5.37 -9.86 6.58
C SER A 43 6.58 -9.12 7.17
N VAL A 44 7.08 -8.07 6.51
CA VAL A 44 8.20 -7.29 7.06
C VAL A 44 7.82 -6.67 8.40
N LYS A 45 8.62 -6.98 9.42
CA LYS A 45 8.62 -6.30 10.72
C LYS A 45 9.66 -5.20 10.69
N ILE A 46 9.33 -4.07 11.30
CA ILE A 46 10.25 -2.95 11.46
C ILE A 46 10.38 -2.62 12.93
N ASP A 47 11.62 -2.41 13.34
CA ASP A 47 12.04 -2.17 14.71
C ASP A 47 12.12 -0.67 15.00
N TYR A 48 12.23 0.16 13.96
CA TYR A 48 12.38 1.60 14.06
C TYR A 48 11.17 2.35 13.50
N GLU A 49 10.54 3.17 14.35
CA GLU A 49 9.32 3.91 13.99
C GLU A 49 9.54 4.89 12.83
N GLU A 50 10.76 5.39 12.68
CA GLU A 50 11.19 6.29 11.60
C GLU A 50 11.05 5.68 10.20
N ASN A 51 10.80 4.37 10.11
CA ASN A 51 10.57 3.65 8.86
C ASN A 51 9.11 3.16 8.68
N TYR A 52 8.19 3.43 9.62
CA TYR A 52 6.77 3.05 9.49
C TYR A 52 6.12 3.61 8.23
N GLU A 53 6.33 4.90 7.97
CA GLU A 53 5.75 5.56 6.80
C GLU A 53 6.29 4.95 5.50
N LEU A 54 7.60 4.68 5.44
CA LEU A 54 8.21 4.06 4.27
C LEU A 54 7.65 2.66 4.01
N LEU A 55 7.49 1.84 5.04
CA LEU A 55 6.88 0.51 4.89
C LEU A 55 5.43 0.62 4.39
N SER A 56 4.66 1.59 4.91
CA SER A 56 3.29 1.84 4.47
C SER A 56 3.23 2.20 2.96
N GLN A 57 4.12 3.11 2.52
CA GLN A 57 4.24 3.48 1.11
C GLN A 57 4.65 2.28 0.23
N ILE A 58 5.60 1.47 0.68
CA ILE A 58 6.03 0.25 -0.04
C ILE A 58 4.86 -0.72 -0.20
N LYS A 59 4.06 -0.95 0.86
CA LYS A 59 2.87 -1.80 0.79
C LYS A 59 1.84 -1.27 -0.21
N GLU A 60 1.57 0.04 -0.18
CA GLU A 60 0.66 0.69 -1.14
C GLU A 60 1.14 0.50 -2.58
N TYR A 61 2.41 0.79 -2.85
CA TYR A 61 2.98 0.65 -4.20
C TYR A 61 3.03 -0.81 -4.66
N ALA A 62 3.29 -1.76 -3.76
CA ALA A 62 3.29 -3.17 -4.10
C ALA A 62 1.91 -3.64 -4.56
N LEU A 63 0.85 -3.29 -3.80
CA LEU A 63 -0.52 -3.61 -4.18
C LEU A 63 -0.92 -2.95 -5.51
N TYR A 64 -0.54 -1.68 -5.70
CA TYR A 64 -0.80 -0.98 -6.94
C TYR A 64 -0.15 -1.67 -8.15
N ASN A 65 1.11 -2.10 -8.01
CA ASN A 65 1.81 -2.84 -9.07
C ASN A 65 1.18 -4.21 -9.37
N CYS A 66 0.71 -4.94 -8.35
CA CYS A 66 -0.04 -6.18 -8.56
C CYS A 66 -1.30 -5.94 -9.41
N LEU A 67 -2.07 -4.90 -9.08
CA LEU A 67 -3.27 -4.54 -9.84
C LEU A 67 -2.96 -4.08 -11.26
N LEU A 68 -1.88 -3.32 -11.47
CA LEU A 68 -1.44 -2.93 -12.80
C LEU A 68 -1.13 -4.14 -13.68
N LYS A 69 -0.55 -5.20 -13.10
CA LYS A 69 -0.26 -6.46 -13.79
C LYS A 69 -1.44 -7.44 -13.84
N ASN A 70 -2.65 -7.00 -13.46
CA ASN A 70 -3.88 -7.82 -13.41
C ASN A 70 -3.73 -9.09 -12.54
N ILE A 71 -2.91 -9.03 -11.50
CA ILE A 71 -2.82 -10.12 -10.53
C ILE A 71 -4.00 -10.00 -9.58
N ASP A 72 -4.74 -11.09 -9.39
CA ASP A 72 -5.84 -11.12 -8.43
C ASP A 72 -5.28 -11.00 -7.01
N ILE A 73 -5.85 -10.06 -6.26
CA ILE A 73 -5.42 -9.75 -4.90
C ILE A 73 -6.61 -9.81 -3.95
N ASP A 74 -6.38 -10.47 -2.82
CA ASP A 74 -7.37 -10.56 -1.76
C ASP A 74 -7.43 -9.24 -0.97
N ILE A 75 -8.56 -8.55 -1.14
CA ILE A 75 -8.87 -7.27 -0.49
C ILE A 75 -8.74 -7.36 1.03
N LYS A 76 -9.20 -8.46 1.63
CA LYS A 76 -9.22 -8.64 3.09
C LYS A 76 -7.83 -9.00 3.60
N LYS A 77 -7.12 -9.92 2.93
CA LYS A 77 -5.78 -10.36 3.34
C LYS A 77 -4.80 -9.20 3.45
N TYR A 78 -4.83 -8.28 2.48
CA TYR A 78 -3.88 -7.16 2.41
C TYR A 78 -4.46 -5.82 2.92
N ASP A 79 -5.66 -5.85 3.49
CA ASP A 79 -6.38 -4.67 4.00
C ASP A 79 -6.36 -3.47 3.04
N ILE A 80 -6.73 -3.73 1.78
CA ILE A 80 -6.69 -2.75 0.68
C ILE A 80 -7.50 -1.48 1.03
N PHE A 81 -8.51 -1.61 1.89
CA PHE A 81 -9.36 -0.51 2.31
C PHE A 81 -8.59 0.65 2.96
N ARG A 82 -7.40 0.41 3.53
CA ARG A 82 -6.53 1.46 4.08
C ARG A 82 -5.88 2.33 3.00
N TYR A 83 -5.73 1.80 1.80
CA TYR A 83 -4.94 2.40 0.73
C TYR A 83 -5.87 3.02 -0.31
N LYS A 84 -6.22 4.30 -0.13
CA LYS A 84 -7.20 5.02 -0.96
C LYS A 84 -6.95 4.86 -2.47
N LYS A 85 -5.70 5.07 -2.93
CA LYS A 85 -5.37 4.98 -4.37
C LYS A 85 -5.52 3.56 -4.90
N VAL A 86 -5.06 2.57 -4.14
CA VAL A 86 -5.17 1.15 -4.50
C VAL A 86 -6.64 0.73 -4.56
N LEU A 87 -7.45 1.15 -3.58
CA LEU A 87 -8.87 0.85 -3.52
C LEU A 87 -9.62 1.42 -4.74
N PHE A 88 -9.37 2.67 -5.12
CA PHE A 88 -9.97 3.25 -6.32
C PHE A 88 -9.56 2.54 -7.61
N PHE A 89 -8.28 2.19 -7.73
CA PHE A 89 -7.81 1.44 -8.88
C PHE A 89 -8.43 0.03 -8.94
N TYR A 90 -8.59 -0.63 -7.79
CA TYR A 90 -9.30 -1.91 -7.67
C TYR A 90 -10.76 -1.78 -8.10
N ILE A 91 -11.47 -0.75 -7.64
CA ILE A 91 -12.86 -0.48 -8.03
C ILE A 91 -12.96 -0.27 -9.54
N LYS A 92 -12.05 0.52 -10.13
CA LYS A 92 -12.00 0.74 -11.57
C LYS A 92 -11.91 -0.58 -12.33
N LYS A 93 -10.98 -1.46 -11.94
CA LYS A 93 -10.83 -2.82 -12.51
C LYS A 93 -12.09 -3.67 -12.33
N THR A 94 -12.73 -3.57 -11.17
CA THR A 94 -13.98 -4.28 -10.87
C THR A 94 -15.11 -3.83 -11.81
N ILE A 95 -15.20 -2.53 -12.12
CA ILE A 95 -16.16 -1.99 -13.11
C ILE A 95 -15.81 -2.47 -14.52
N GLU A 96 -14.53 -2.43 -14.92
CA GLU A 96 -14.05 -2.93 -16.22
C GLU A 96 -14.39 -4.42 -16.42
N ASN A 97 -14.30 -5.21 -15.34
CA ASN A 97 -14.67 -6.63 -15.32
C ASN A 97 -16.18 -6.90 -15.20
N LYS A 98 -17.02 -5.85 -15.25
CA LYS A 98 -18.49 -5.93 -15.14
C LYS A 98 -19.01 -6.47 -13.80
N GLU A 99 -18.19 -6.44 -12.75
CA GLU A 99 -18.57 -6.85 -11.39
C GLU A 99 -19.29 -5.69 -10.63
N PHE A 100 -20.37 -5.16 -11.22
CA PHE A 100 -20.98 -3.89 -10.77
C PHE A 100 -21.49 -3.91 -9.32
N ILE A 101 -22.06 -5.04 -8.86
CA ILE A 101 -22.54 -5.19 -7.47
C ILE A 101 -21.37 -5.03 -6.49
N LYS A 102 -20.22 -5.64 -6.81
CA LYS A 102 -19.01 -5.56 -5.98
C LYS A 102 -18.42 -4.15 -6.02
N ALA A 103 -18.33 -3.54 -7.20
CA ALA A 103 -17.88 -2.15 -7.34
C ALA A 103 -18.75 -1.17 -6.52
N LYS A 104 -20.08 -1.34 -6.53
CA LYS A 104 -21.00 -0.53 -5.73
C LYS A 104 -20.76 -0.70 -4.22
N LYS A 105 -20.59 -1.94 -3.75
CA LYS A 105 -20.25 -2.22 -2.34
C LYS A 105 -18.94 -1.55 -1.93
N LEU A 106 -17.91 -1.63 -2.78
CA LEU A 106 -16.62 -1.00 -2.51
C LEU A 106 -16.71 0.53 -2.51
N LEU A 107 -17.51 1.14 -3.38
CA LEU A 107 -17.77 2.59 -3.35
C LEU A 107 -18.48 3.00 -2.06
N ASN A 108 -19.45 2.23 -1.56
CA ASN A 108 -20.07 2.53 -0.27
C ASN A 108 -19.04 2.50 0.88
N ILE A 109 -18.10 1.55 0.87
CA ILE A 109 -16.99 1.52 1.84
C ILE A 109 -16.10 2.77 1.71
N CYS A 110 -15.81 3.23 0.49
CA CYS A 110 -15.08 4.50 0.29
C CYS A 110 -15.83 5.67 0.92
N LYS A 111 -17.16 5.72 0.79
CA LYS A 111 -18.00 6.76 1.40
C LYS A 111 -17.95 6.72 2.92
N GLU A 112 -18.12 5.54 3.52
CA GLU A 112 -18.04 5.35 4.98
C GLU A 112 -16.69 5.79 5.56
N ARG A 113 -15.61 5.68 4.77
CA ARG A 113 -14.26 6.10 5.15
C ARG A 113 -13.94 7.57 4.84
N GLY A 114 -14.89 8.35 4.32
CA GLY A 114 -14.70 9.75 3.98
C GLY A 114 -13.77 9.97 2.77
N TYR A 115 -13.71 9.01 1.83
CA TYR A 115 -12.90 9.14 0.62
C TYR A 115 -13.60 9.86 -0.52
N GLU A 116 -14.70 10.57 -0.26
CA GLU A 116 -15.47 11.33 -1.24
C GLU A 116 -14.60 12.45 -1.86
N ASN A 117 -14.10 12.20 -3.07
CA ASN A 117 -13.32 13.13 -3.87
C ASN A 117 -13.71 13.00 -5.36
N ASN A 118 -13.08 13.80 -6.22
CA ASN A 118 -13.38 13.78 -7.67
C ASN A 118 -13.30 12.36 -8.27
N GLU A 119 -12.26 11.60 -7.92
CA GLU A 119 -12.07 10.23 -8.43
C GLU A 119 -13.18 9.27 -7.97
N TYR A 120 -13.66 9.42 -6.73
CA TYR A 120 -14.84 8.69 -6.24
C TYR A 120 -16.09 9.02 -7.08
N PHE A 121 -16.35 10.30 -7.34
CA PHE A 121 -17.51 10.72 -8.14
C PHE A 121 -17.41 10.25 -9.60
N ASP A 122 -16.20 10.24 -10.17
CA ASP A 122 -15.96 9.70 -11.51
C ASP A 122 -16.27 8.20 -11.59
N LEU A 123 -15.84 7.42 -10.59
CA LEU A 123 -16.15 6.00 -10.50
C LEU A 123 -17.64 5.74 -10.31
N LEU A 124 -18.30 6.54 -9.46
CA LEU A 124 -19.74 6.47 -9.26
C LEU A 124 -20.51 6.78 -10.55
N TYR A 125 -20.10 7.81 -11.29
CA TYR A 125 -20.70 8.18 -12.57
C TYR A 125 -20.50 7.10 -13.64
N LYS A 126 -19.29 6.51 -13.72
CA LYS A 126 -19.03 5.36 -14.59
C LYS A 126 -19.95 4.19 -14.27
N LEU A 127 -20.13 3.87 -12.99
CA LEU A 127 -21.00 2.77 -12.57
C LEU A 127 -22.48 3.02 -12.95
N LYS A 128 -22.95 4.26 -12.85
CA LYS A 128 -24.31 4.66 -13.26
C LYS A 128 -24.56 4.55 -14.76
N LYS A 129 -23.54 4.62 -15.63
CA LYS A 129 -23.71 4.47 -17.09
C LYS A 129 -24.06 3.03 -17.52
N PHE A 130 -23.78 2.04 -16.69
CA PHE A 130 -24.03 0.63 -17.01
C PHE A 130 -25.36 0.10 -16.45
N TYR A 131 -26.12 0.95 -15.75
CA TYR A 131 -27.49 0.71 -15.29
C TYR A 131 -28.45 1.62 -16.05
#